data_AF-A0A4Y2CAJ4-F1
#
_entry.id   AF-A0A4Y2CAJ4-F1
#
_cell.length_a   1.000
_cell.length_b   1.000
_cell.length_c   1.000
_cell.angle_alpha   90.00
_cell.angle_beta   90.00
_cell.angle_gamma   90.00
#
_symmetry.space_group_name_H-M   'P 1'
#
loop_
_entity.id
_entity.type
_entity.pdbx_description
1 polymer ?
#
loop_
_entity_poly.entity_id
_entity_poly.type
_entity_poly.pdbx_seq_one_letter_code
_entity_poly.pdbx_strand_id
1 'polypeptide(L)'
;MWVKAHMAEVGNEQADMLAKDAANREMIDAQFTYSTIQMRNINSKKIKELWQRRWMESTKGKWRRLIYPEINITGLSADFYYNQIITGHGIFGTFQNRMFGKDYKCQCGEDETIKHVLME
;
A
#
# COMPACT_ATOMS: atom_id res chain seq x y z
N MET A 1 -28.17 31.56 2.21
CA MET A 1 -29.09 32.09 3.24
C MET A 1 -29.72 30.89 3.92
N TRP A 2 -29.64 30.79 5.25
CA TRP A 2 -30.22 29.68 5.99
C TRP A 2 -31.66 30.00 6.36
N VAL A 3 -32.57 29.07 6.15
CA VAL A 3 -33.99 29.22 6.47
C VAL A 3 -34.30 28.37 7.70
N LYS A 4 -35.09 28.93 8.63
CA LYS A 4 -35.53 28.21 9.83
C LYS A 4 -36.40 27.01 9.43
N ALA A 5 -36.21 25.89 10.13
CA ALA A 5 -37.03 24.70 9.94
C ALA A 5 -38.52 25.00 10.21
N HIS A 6 -39.40 24.32 9.48
CA HIS A 6 -40.87 24.36 9.65
C HIS A 6 -41.55 25.71 9.34
N MET A 7 -40.91 26.61 8.60
CA MET A 7 -41.51 27.87 8.14
C MET A 7 -42.34 27.76 6.84
N ALA A 8 -42.68 26.54 6.40
CA ALA A 8 -43.49 26.26 5.21
C ALA A 8 -43.19 27.17 4.00
N GLU A 9 -41.89 27.39 3.74
CA GLU A 9 -41.46 28.19 2.59
C GLU A 9 -41.66 27.35 1.33
N VAL A 10 -42.61 27.76 0.49
CA VAL A 10 -43.06 27.02 -0.71
C VAL A 10 -41.88 26.59 -1.59
N GLY A 11 -40.87 27.46 -1.76
CA GLY A 11 -39.68 27.13 -2.56
C GLY A 11 -38.82 26.00 -1.96
N ASN A 12 -38.71 25.94 -0.63
CA ASN A 12 -37.97 24.87 0.05
C ASN A 12 -38.77 23.56 0.04
N GLU A 13 -40.08 23.63 0.24
CA GLU A 13 -40.97 22.46 0.16
C GLU A 13 -40.94 21.86 -1.25
N GLN A 14 -40.99 22.69 -2.28
CA GLN A 14 -40.90 22.24 -3.67
C GLN A 14 -39.51 21.64 -3.98
N ALA A 15 -38.42 22.25 -3.49
CA ALA A 15 -37.08 21.70 -3.65
C ALA A 15 -36.92 20.35 -2.92
N ASP A 16 -37.45 20.21 -1.71
CA ASP A 16 -37.43 18.96 -0.93
C ASP A 16 -38.26 17.86 -1.58
N MET A 17 -39.46 18.17 -2.10
CA MET A 17 -40.27 17.22 -2.87
C MET A 17 -39.52 16.72 -4.11
N LEU A 18 -38.89 17.63 -4.87
CA LEU A 18 -38.12 17.25 -6.06
C LEU A 18 -36.88 16.43 -5.70
N ALA A 19 -36.19 16.76 -4.60
CA ALA A 19 -35.05 15.98 -4.13
C ALA A 19 -35.46 14.57 -3.68
N LYS A 20 -36.60 14.43 -2.99
CA LYS A 20 -37.16 13.13 -2.58
C LYS A 20 -37.62 12.30 -3.77
N ASP A 21 -38.28 12.92 -4.76
CA ASP A 21 -38.68 12.23 -5.99
C ASP A 21 -37.44 11.70 -6.72
N ALA A 22 -36.42 12.55 -6.93
CA ALA A 22 -35.17 12.14 -7.57
C ALA A 22 -34.42 11.04 -6.80
N ALA A 23 -34.39 11.08 -5.46
CA ALA A 23 -33.72 10.08 -4.64
C ALA A 23 -34.40 8.71 -4.67
N ASN A 24 -35.70 8.65 -4.96
CA ASN A 24 -36.48 7.40 -5.03
C ASN A 24 -36.54 6.80 -6.44
N ARG A 25 -35.93 7.44 -7.45
CA ARG A 25 -35.85 6.88 -8.80
C ARG A 25 -34.85 5.74 -8.86
N GLU A 26 -35.24 4.64 -9.51
CA GLU A 26 -34.36 3.48 -9.72
C GLU A 26 -33.24 3.78 -10.74
N MET A 27 -33.47 4.72 -11.66
CA MET A 27 -32.54 5.09 -12.70
C MET A 27 -31.81 6.39 -12.36
N ILE A 28 -30.50 6.42 -12.63
CA ILE A 28 -29.66 7.61 -12.46
C ILE A 28 -29.92 8.56 -13.62
N ASP A 29 -30.49 9.73 -13.33
CA ASP A 29 -30.86 10.75 -14.31
C ASP A 29 -29.64 11.42 -14.99
N ALA A 30 -28.46 11.42 -14.35
CA ALA A 30 -27.23 11.99 -14.89
C ALA A 30 -25.99 11.15 -14.55
N GLN A 31 -25.25 10.73 -15.59
CA GLN A 31 -23.94 10.10 -15.41
C GLN A 31 -22.87 11.17 -15.33
N PHE A 32 -22.30 11.36 -14.14
CA PHE A 32 -21.12 12.20 -13.98
C PHE A 32 -19.88 11.42 -14.39
N THR A 33 -19.02 12.06 -15.19
CA THR A 33 -17.67 11.55 -15.43
C THR A 33 -16.85 11.67 -14.16
N TYR A 34 -15.92 10.75 -13.95
CA TYR A 34 -15.01 10.84 -12.83
C TYR A 34 -14.20 12.13 -12.91
N SER A 35 -14.13 12.85 -11.79
CA SER A 35 -13.18 13.95 -11.65
C SER A 35 -11.75 13.43 -11.79
N THR A 36 -10.83 14.33 -12.12
CA THR A 36 -9.39 14.04 -12.21
C THR A 36 -8.84 13.43 -10.90
N ILE A 37 -9.35 13.88 -9.74
CA ILE A 37 -8.97 13.35 -8.42
C ILE A 37 -9.49 11.93 -8.24
N GLN A 38 -10.75 11.66 -8.58
CA GLN A 38 -11.31 10.31 -8.48
C GLN A 38 -10.55 9.34 -9.40
N MET A 39 -10.27 9.74 -10.64
CA MET A 39 -9.47 8.94 -11.58
C MET A 39 -8.07 8.67 -11.04
N ARG A 40 -7.42 9.70 -10.47
CA ARG A 40 -6.10 9.54 -9.85
C ARG A 40 -6.14 8.52 -8.70
N ASN A 41 -7.13 8.61 -7.83
CA ASN A 41 -7.29 7.68 -6.69
C ASN A 41 -7.53 6.24 -7.16
N ILE A 42 -8.41 6.05 -8.16
CA ILE A 42 -8.67 4.73 -8.77
C ILE A 42 -7.37 4.16 -9.35
N ASN A 43 -6.63 4.97 -10.11
CA ASN A 43 -5.37 4.53 -10.72
C ASN A 43 -4.30 4.23 -9.67
N SER A 44 -4.16 5.04 -8.63
CA SER A 44 -3.24 4.79 -7.52
C SER A 44 -3.56 3.47 -6.81
N LYS A 45 -4.84 3.16 -6.57
CA LYS A 45 -5.26 1.88 -6.00
C LYS A 45 -4.89 0.70 -6.90
N LYS A 46 -5.22 0.77 -8.20
CA LYS A 46 -4.88 -0.27 -9.18
C LYS A 46 -3.37 -0.51 -9.28
N ILE A 47 -2.57 0.56 -9.31
CA ILE A 47 -1.11 0.45 -9.33
C ILE A 47 -0.62 -0.24 -8.07
N LYS A 48 -1.12 0.14 -6.89
CA LYS A 48 -0.73 -0.50 -5.62
C LYS A 48 -1.02 -2.00 -5.64
N GLU A 49 -2.21 -2.41 -6.09
CA GLU A 49 -2.59 -3.83 -6.20
C GLU A 49 -1.69 -4.61 -7.18
N LEU A 50 -1.40 -4.03 -8.35
CA LEU A 50 -0.51 -4.64 -9.33
C LEU A 50 0.91 -4.82 -8.81
N TRP A 51 1.43 -3.81 -8.11
CA TRP A 51 2.76 -3.89 -7.50
C TRP A 51 2.79 -4.90 -6.35
N GLN A 52 1.74 -4.97 -5.54
CA GLN A 52 1.62 -5.96 -4.46
C GLN A 52 1.63 -7.38 -5.03
N ARG A 53 0.87 -7.61 -6.10
CA ARG A 53 0.83 -8.91 -6.76
C ARG A 53 2.21 -9.30 -7.31
N ARG A 54 2.87 -8.40 -8.05
CA ARG A 54 4.25 -8.62 -8.54
C ARG A 54 5.23 -8.87 -7.41
N TRP A 55 5.05 -8.19 -6.27
CA TRP A 55 5.88 -8.39 -5.10
C TRP A 55 5.74 -9.80 -4.53
N MET A 56 4.51 -10.31 -4.41
CA MET A 56 4.25 -11.66 -3.92
C MET A 56 4.72 -12.76 -4.89
N GLU A 57 4.53 -12.55 -6.19
CA GLU A 57 4.88 -13.52 -7.24
C GLU A 57 6.40 -13.57 -7.55
N SER A 58 7.16 -12.56 -7.11
CA SER A 58 8.60 -12.49 -7.39
C SER A 58 9.37 -13.63 -6.71
N THR A 59 10.31 -14.24 -7.45
CA THR A 59 11.26 -15.22 -6.89
C THR A 59 12.40 -14.55 -6.10
N LYS A 60 12.62 -13.24 -6.31
CA LYS A 60 13.67 -12.44 -5.68
C LYS A 60 13.16 -11.73 -4.43
N GLY A 61 14.06 -11.44 -3.50
CA GLY A 61 13.74 -10.63 -2.31
C GLY A 61 12.97 -11.37 -1.22
N LYS A 62 13.07 -12.71 -1.15
CA LYS A 62 12.39 -13.54 -0.14
C LYS A 62 12.57 -13.01 1.28
N TRP A 63 13.80 -12.63 1.66
CA TRP A 63 14.10 -12.04 2.96
C TRP A 63 13.33 -10.74 3.20
N ARG A 64 13.41 -9.78 2.28
CA ARG A 64 12.69 -8.51 2.39
C ARG A 64 11.17 -8.72 2.44
N ARG A 65 10.65 -9.76 1.77
CA ARG A 65 9.23 -10.13 1.80
C ARG A 65 8.77 -10.67 3.16
N LEU A 66 9.68 -11.31 3.91
CA LEU A 66 9.41 -11.79 5.26
C LEU A 66 9.24 -10.61 6.24
N ILE A 67 10.04 -9.55 6.08
CA ILE A 67 9.93 -8.32 6.88
C ILE A 67 8.75 -7.45 6.38
N TYR A 68 8.62 -7.29 5.06
CA TYR A 68 7.64 -6.45 4.39
C TYR A 68 6.78 -7.28 3.43
N PRO A 69 5.74 -7.96 3.96
CA PRO A 69 4.82 -8.72 3.12
C PRO A 69 4.01 -7.80 2.20
N GLU A 70 3.73 -6.58 2.65
CA GLU A 70 3.05 -5.55 1.88
C GLU A 70 4.01 -4.50 1.33
N ILE A 71 3.74 -4.02 0.12
CA ILE A 71 4.44 -2.89 -0.46
C ILE A 71 4.08 -1.63 0.32
N ASN A 72 5.11 -0.87 0.68
CA ASN A 72 4.92 0.47 1.19
C ASN A 72 5.30 1.48 0.11
N ILE A 73 4.38 2.41 -0.16
CA ILE A 73 4.57 3.54 -1.09
C ILE A 73 5.10 4.79 -0.38
N THR A 74 5.04 4.83 0.95
CA THR A 74 5.73 5.85 1.73
C THR A 74 7.19 5.46 1.86
N GLY A 75 8.09 6.44 1.69
CA GLY A 75 9.51 6.19 1.78
C GLY A 75 9.89 5.62 3.15
N LEU A 76 10.78 4.62 3.14
CA LEU A 76 11.40 4.13 4.35
C LEU A 76 12.53 5.08 4.73
N SER A 77 12.43 5.71 5.91
CA SER A 77 13.59 6.34 6.54
C SER A 77 14.46 5.23 7.09
N ALA A 78 15.69 5.13 6.59
CA ALA A 78 16.57 4.00 6.86
C ALA A 78 18.00 4.50 7.12
N ASP A 79 18.57 4.12 8.26
CA ASP A 79 19.99 4.32 8.53
C ASP A 79 20.84 3.21 7.88
N PHE A 80 22.16 3.30 8.06
CA PHE A 80 23.11 2.36 7.49
C PHE A 80 22.87 0.91 7.92
N TYR A 81 22.66 0.68 9.22
CA TYR A 81 22.49 -0.67 9.78
C TYR A 81 21.15 -1.27 9.37
N TYR A 82 20.12 -0.45 9.39
CA TYR A 82 18.78 -0.84 8.97
C TYR A 82 18.74 -1.26 7.50
N ASN A 83 19.45 -0.53 6.62
CA ASN A 83 19.56 -0.90 5.22
C ASN A 83 20.27 -2.24 5.02
N GLN A 84 21.33 -2.52 5.79
CA GLN A 84 22.00 -3.82 5.75
C GLN A 84 21.05 -4.96 6.12
N ILE A 85 20.31 -4.79 7.21
CA ILE A 85 19.31 -5.77 7.65
C ILE A 85 18.25 -5.97 6.56
N ILE A 86 17.63 -4.92 6.03
CA ILE A 86 16.54 -5.10 5.03
C ILE A 86 17.04 -5.72 3.72
N THR A 87 18.27 -5.44 3.32
CA THR A 87 18.85 -5.97 2.08
C THR A 87 19.47 -7.35 2.26
N GLY A 88 19.73 -7.78 3.50
CA GLY A 88 20.59 -8.94 3.76
C GLY A 88 22.02 -8.71 3.27
N HIS A 89 22.48 -7.46 3.27
CA HIS A 89 23.83 -7.07 2.87
C HIS A 89 24.70 -6.81 4.09
N GLY A 90 25.98 -6.52 3.85
CA GLY A 90 26.90 -6.15 4.91
C GLY A 90 27.50 -7.37 5.55
N ILE A 91 27.45 -7.48 6.87
CA ILE A 91 28.28 -8.43 7.62
C ILE A 91 27.88 -9.91 7.48
N PHE A 92 26.68 -10.23 7.00
CA PHE A 92 26.19 -11.61 6.93
C PHE A 92 27.07 -12.48 6.04
N GLY A 93 27.55 -13.61 6.56
CA GLY A 93 28.50 -14.50 5.92
C GLY A 93 28.08 -14.93 4.52
N THR A 94 26.82 -15.30 4.32
CA THR A 94 26.31 -15.68 2.98
C THR A 94 26.39 -14.54 1.96
N PHE A 95 26.21 -13.28 2.38
CA PHE A 95 26.43 -12.13 1.51
C PHE A 95 27.92 -11.90 1.25
N GLN A 96 28.75 -11.99 2.30
CA GLN A 96 30.19 -11.81 2.22
C GLN A 96 30.85 -12.87 1.33
N ASN A 97 30.40 -14.12 1.39
CA ASN A 97 30.84 -15.19 0.50
C ASN A 97 30.48 -14.91 -0.95
N ARG A 98 29.22 -14.56 -1.23
CA ARG A 98 28.76 -14.26 -2.59
C ARG A 98 29.53 -13.10 -3.23
N MET A 99 29.84 -12.05 -2.46
CA MET A 99 30.48 -10.85 -2.99
C MET A 99 32.01 -10.89 -2.94
N PHE A 100 32.59 -11.57 -1.94
CA PHE A 100 34.03 -11.47 -1.63
C PHE A 100 34.70 -12.83 -1.36
N GLY A 101 33.98 -13.95 -1.49
CA GLY A 101 34.54 -15.29 -1.33
C GLY A 101 34.94 -15.67 0.10
N LYS A 102 34.47 -14.94 1.12
CA LYS A 102 34.75 -15.25 2.53
C LYS A 102 34.04 -16.51 2.99
N ASP A 103 34.49 -17.08 4.11
CA ASP A 103 33.71 -18.11 4.80
C ASP A 103 32.35 -17.56 5.23
N TYR A 104 31.34 -18.43 5.18
CA TYR A 104 29.94 -18.10 5.48
C TYR A 104 29.33 -19.04 6.52
N LYS A 105 30.13 -19.89 7.15
CA LYS A 105 29.65 -20.75 8.21
C LYS A 105 29.51 -19.98 9.52
N CYS A 106 28.36 -20.15 10.16
CA CYS A 106 28.13 -19.71 11.53
C CYS A 106 28.90 -20.62 12.49
N GLN A 107 29.13 -20.15 13.72
CA GLN A 107 29.78 -20.93 14.78
C GLN A 107 29.04 -22.24 15.12
N CYS A 108 27.75 -22.32 14.81
CA CYS A 108 26.94 -23.54 14.96
C CYS A 108 27.10 -24.54 13.80
N GLY A 109 27.84 -24.21 12.73
CA GLY A 109 28.07 -25.06 11.55
C GLY A 109 27.11 -24.84 10.38
N GLU A 110 25.99 -24.15 10.61
CA GLU A 110 25.03 -23.78 9.56
C GLU A 110 25.49 -22.59 8.72
N ASP A 111 24.81 -22.34 7.60
CA ASP A 111 25.06 -21.17 6.76
C ASP A 111 24.61 -19.88 7.48
N GLU A 112 25.51 -18.91 7.59
CA GLU A 112 25.25 -17.60 8.19
C GLU A 112 24.42 -16.72 7.23
N THR A 113 23.16 -17.09 7.08
CA THR A 113 22.13 -16.29 6.44
C THR A 113 21.65 -15.19 7.37
N ILE A 114 21.13 -14.10 6.81
CA ILE A 114 20.49 -13.07 7.64
C ILE A 114 19.32 -13.61 8.47
N LYS A 115 18.56 -14.58 7.94
CA LYS A 115 17.47 -15.23 8.66
C LYS A 115 18.02 -15.99 9.87
N HIS A 116 19.09 -16.75 9.67
CA HIS A 116 19.76 -17.47 10.75
C HIS A 116 20.22 -16.50 11.84
N VAL A 117 20.97 -15.45 11.49
CA VAL A 117 21.52 -14.51 12.47
C VAL A 117 20.45 -13.73 13.25
N LEU A 118 19.28 -13.45 12.65
CA LEU A 118 18.27 -12.59 13.26
C LEU A 118 17.05 -13.31 13.83
N MET A 119 16.84 -14.59 13.49
CA MET A 119 15.59 -15.30 13.81
C MET A 119 15.80 -16.71 14.38
N GLU A 120 17.03 -17.19 14.48
CA GLU A 120 17.38 -18.54 14.96
C GLU A 120 18.50 -18.46 16.01
#